data_AF-A0A7Y7RTK1-F1
#
_entry.id   AF-A0A7Y7RTK1-F1
#
_cell.length_a   1.000
_cell.length_b   1.000
_cell.length_c   1.000
_cell.angle_alpha   90.00
_cell.angle_beta   90.00
_cell.angle_gamma   90.00
#
_symmetry.space_group_name_H-M   'P 1'
#
loop_
_entity.id
_entity.type
_entity.pdbx_description
1 polymer ?
#
loop_
_entity_poly.entity_id
_entity_poly.type
_entity_poly.pdbx_seq_one_letter_code
_entity_poly.pdbx_strand_id
1 'polypeptide(L)'
;MLKPCLFLIAALTASPLAYAQIFQRELGDFDLKLGTTPSRSMAQGLVKPTSPGSDSFHGGLDLSHDSGLYFGQFSPNMGLSSANNLEVDSYMGFKRPFDQTLGYEVGMIHYSYPKLSPLDSQEFYGGLNLLGNRFGVSFSNDPDRQDSTLFADLGGTQPFGIGVSMKYTTHQLGTPTAVEGGYISSFSDWSVQFSRAWKGVDLDLIYSGSSLSGGDCSAYSGHNSQCDGLLTLKAARSFY
;
A
#
# COMPACT_ATOMS: atom_id res chain seq x y z
N MET A 1 24.90 -11.68 -28.29
CA MET A 1 24.88 -11.40 -26.83
C MET A 1 23.44 -11.51 -26.31
N LEU A 2 22.83 -12.70 -26.40
CA LEU A 2 21.41 -12.93 -26.14
C LEU A 2 21.19 -13.97 -25.03
N LYS A 3 22.04 -13.93 -23.99
CA LYS A 3 22.04 -14.91 -22.89
C LYS A 3 21.47 -14.40 -21.55
N PRO A 4 21.43 -13.09 -21.21
CA PRO A 4 20.88 -12.67 -19.91
C PRO A 4 19.36 -12.85 -19.76
N CYS A 5 18.56 -12.60 -20.82
CA CYS A 5 17.09 -12.66 -20.75
C CYS A 5 16.51 -14.07 -20.58
N LEU A 6 17.21 -15.11 -21.06
CA LEU A 6 16.71 -16.48 -20.99
C LEU A 6 16.81 -17.08 -19.58
N PHE A 7 17.75 -16.61 -18.76
CA PHE A 7 17.90 -17.09 -17.38
C PHE A 7 16.82 -16.54 -16.43
N LEU A 8 16.31 -15.32 -16.66
CA LEU A 8 15.24 -14.73 -15.85
C LEU A 8 13.90 -15.48 -16.02
N ILE A 9 13.61 -15.98 -17.22
CA ILE A 9 12.37 -16.72 -17.50
C ILE A 9 12.42 -18.13 -16.91
N ALA A 10 13.58 -18.80 -16.93
CA ALA A 10 13.74 -20.15 -16.38
C ALA A 10 13.66 -20.18 -14.84
N ALA A 11 14.14 -19.14 -14.15
CA ALA A 11 14.07 -19.04 -12.69
C ALA A 11 12.62 -18.90 -12.17
N LEU A 12 11.73 -18.25 -12.93
CA LEU A 12 10.31 -18.09 -12.57
C LEU A 12 9.51 -19.39 -12.64
N THR A 13 9.99 -20.42 -13.33
CA THR A 13 9.27 -21.70 -13.52
C THR A 13 9.68 -22.81 -12.55
N ALA A 14 10.75 -22.62 -11.77
CA ALA A 14 11.38 -23.70 -10.99
C ALA A 14 11.14 -23.63 -9.47
N SER A 15 10.34 -22.69 -8.97
CA SER A 15 10.02 -22.62 -7.54
C SER A 15 9.00 -23.72 -7.18
N PRO A 16 9.31 -24.63 -6.24
CA PRO A 16 8.29 -25.53 -5.70
C PRO A 16 7.17 -24.72 -5.03
N LEU A 17 5.93 -25.21 -5.15
CA LEU A 17 4.78 -24.69 -4.41
C LEU A 17 5.01 -24.94 -2.92
N ALA A 18 5.55 -23.95 -2.22
CA ALA A 18 5.53 -23.94 -0.77
C ALA A 18 4.10 -23.59 -0.34
N TYR A 19 3.37 -24.54 0.22
CA TYR A 19 2.08 -24.27 0.84
C TYR A 19 2.30 -23.40 2.08
N ALA A 20 2.02 -22.10 1.98
CA ALA A 20 1.90 -21.26 3.16
C ALA A 20 0.71 -21.78 4.00
N GLN A 21 1.02 -22.38 5.14
CA GLN A 21 0.01 -22.68 6.15
C GLN A 21 -0.37 -21.35 6.79
N ILE A 22 -1.55 -20.82 6.50
CA ILE A 22 -2.12 -19.75 7.30
C ILE A 22 -2.34 -20.34 8.69
N PHE A 23 -1.58 -19.86 9.68
CA PHE A 23 -1.82 -20.27 11.06
C PHE A 23 -3.02 -19.47 11.57
N GLN A 24 -4.18 -20.11 11.52
CA GLN A 24 -5.42 -19.58 12.08
C GLN A 24 -5.82 -20.38 13.31
N ARG A 25 -6.19 -19.68 14.38
CA ARG A 25 -6.72 -20.31 15.60
C ARG A 25 -7.79 -19.43 16.22
N GLU A 26 -8.82 -20.07 16.75
CA GLU A 26 -9.82 -19.40 17.58
C GLU A 26 -9.21 -19.00 18.94
N LEU A 27 -9.48 -17.77 19.36
CA LEU A 27 -9.14 -17.23 20.68
C LEU A 27 -10.40 -16.62 21.29
N GLY A 28 -11.24 -17.47 21.90
CA GLY A 28 -12.59 -17.06 22.29
C GLY A 28 -13.44 -16.82 21.04
N ASP A 29 -14.06 -15.65 20.94
CA ASP A 29 -14.88 -15.24 19.79
C ASP A 29 -14.05 -14.56 18.68
N PHE A 30 -12.72 -14.58 18.79
CA PHE A 30 -11.81 -13.95 17.83
C PHE A 30 -11.05 -14.99 17.00
N ASP A 31 -11.00 -14.73 15.70
CA ASP A 31 -10.10 -15.34 14.73
C ASP A 31 -8.69 -14.73 14.87
N LEU A 32 -7.71 -15.50 15.36
CA LEU A 32 -6.29 -15.14 15.29
C LEU A 32 -5.69 -15.67 13.98
N LYS A 33 -5.10 -14.80 13.16
CA LYS A 33 -4.46 -15.14 11.88
C LYS A 33 -3.03 -14.61 11.84
N LEU A 34 -2.08 -15.47 11.47
CA LEU A 34 -0.72 -15.08 11.10
C LEU A 34 -0.56 -15.17 9.58
N GLY A 35 -0.10 -14.10 8.93
CA GLY A 35 0.01 -14.07 7.47
C GLY A 35 0.84 -12.92 6.91
N THR A 36 0.93 -12.88 5.58
CA THR A 36 1.64 -11.85 4.80
C THR A 36 0.70 -10.77 4.27
N THR A 37 -0.60 -10.90 4.52
CA THR A 37 -1.63 -9.92 4.13
C THR A 37 -2.38 -9.46 5.38
N PRO A 38 -2.43 -8.15 5.66
CA PRO A 38 -3.12 -7.63 6.84
C PRO A 38 -4.65 -7.60 6.65
N SER A 39 -5.42 -7.66 7.74
CA SER A 39 -6.91 -7.66 7.68
C SER A 39 -7.55 -6.36 7.22
N ARG A 40 -6.79 -5.25 7.22
CA ARG A 40 -7.17 -3.91 6.75
C ARG A 40 -7.25 -3.84 5.23
N SER A 41 -8.25 -4.48 4.64
CA SER A 41 -8.36 -4.64 3.20
C SER A 41 -8.56 -3.31 2.47
N MET A 42 -9.32 -2.38 3.06
CA MET A 42 -9.62 -1.09 2.45
C MET A 42 -8.45 -0.11 2.51
N ALA A 43 -7.54 -0.28 3.47
CA ALA A 43 -6.33 0.53 3.59
C ALA A 43 -5.37 0.33 2.39
N GLN A 44 -5.42 -0.83 1.71
CA GLN A 44 -4.50 -1.09 0.60
C GLN A 44 -4.66 -0.05 -0.52
N GLY A 45 -3.58 0.62 -0.89
CA GLY A 45 -3.58 1.68 -1.91
C GLY A 45 -3.97 3.07 -1.39
N LEU A 46 -4.55 3.18 -0.19
CA LEU A 46 -4.79 4.45 0.50
C LEU A 46 -3.60 4.88 1.34
N VAL A 47 -2.98 3.90 1.98
CA VAL A 47 -2.01 4.12 3.05
C VAL A 47 -0.57 3.95 2.57
N LYS A 48 0.39 4.24 3.44
CA LYS A 48 1.82 4.08 3.13
C LYS A 48 2.10 2.71 2.48
N PRO A 49 2.65 2.68 1.27
CA PRO A 49 2.90 1.43 0.59
C PRO A 49 4.03 0.66 1.28
N THR A 50 3.91 -0.67 1.32
CA THR A 50 5.06 -1.53 1.60
C THR A 50 6.15 -1.22 0.58
N SER A 51 7.28 -0.69 1.03
CA SER A 51 8.33 -0.17 0.15
C SER A 51 8.93 -1.28 -0.74
N PRO A 52 8.88 -1.16 -2.07
CA PRO A 52 9.53 -2.11 -2.97
C PRO A 52 11.04 -2.10 -2.75
N GLY A 53 11.66 -3.28 -2.58
CA GLY A 53 13.11 -3.40 -2.41
C GLY A 53 13.60 -3.42 -0.96
N SER A 54 12.69 -3.42 0.04
CA SER A 54 13.07 -3.97 1.33
C SER A 54 13.18 -5.48 1.17
N ASP A 55 14.41 -6.01 1.02
CA ASP A 55 14.74 -7.46 1.07
C ASP A 55 14.40 -8.11 2.44
N SER A 56 13.45 -7.53 3.16
CA SER A 56 13.01 -7.97 4.47
C SER A 56 11.75 -8.82 4.34
N PHE A 57 11.74 -9.83 5.20
CA PHE A 57 10.52 -10.54 5.53
C PHE A 57 9.47 -9.55 6.03
N HIS A 58 8.24 -9.68 5.50
CA HIS A 58 7.06 -8.94 5.93
C HIS A 58 6.00 -9.91 6.39
N GLY A 59 5.17 -9.48 7.32
CA GLY A 59 4.10 -10.30 7.87
C GLY A 59 3.44 -9.63 9.06
N GLY A 60 2.34 -10.22 9.49
CA GLY A 60 1.55 -9.68 10.57
C GLY A 60 0.69 -10.70 11.28
N LEU A 61 0.20 -10.28 12.43
CA LEU A 61 -0.74 -10.98 13.28
C LEU A 61 -2.03 -10.18 13.32
N ASP A 62 -3.14 -10.85 13.10
CA ASP A 62 -4.46 -10.27 13.00
C ASP A 62 -5.42 -10.98 13.95
N LEU A 63 -6.26 -10.20 14.63
CA LEU A 63 -7.41 -10.64 15.41
C LEU A 63 -8.67 -10.06 14.76
N SER A 64 -9.60 -10.91 14.34
CA SER A 64 -10.90 -10.49 13.77
C SER A 64 -12.04 -11.08 14.58
N HIS A 65 -13.15 -10.36 14.68
CA HIS A 65 -14.37 -10.82 15.34
C HIS A 65 -15.55 -10.76 14.37
N ASP A 66 -16.53 -11.65 14.52
CA ASP A 66 -17.71 -11.74 13.66
C ASP A 66 -18.56 -10.46 13.63
N SER A 67 -18.44 -9.61 14.64
CA SER A 67 -19.06 -8.27 14.65
C SER A 67 -18.50 -7.34 13.59
N GLY A 68 -17.34 -7.64 13.01
CA GLY A 68 -16.61 -6.79 12.08
C GLY A 68 -15.42 -6.04 12.70
N LEU A 69 -15.27 -6.09 14.03
CA LEU A 69 -14.09 -5.52 14.71
C LEU A 69 -12.84 -6.32 14.35
N TYR A 70 -11.73 -5.62 14.15
CA TYR A 70 -10.42 -6.25 14.02
C TYR A 70 -9.31 -5.38 14.62
N PHE A 71 -8.25 -6.07 15.02
CA PHE A 71 -6.99 -5.52 15.50
C PHE A 71 -5.86 -6.27 14.81
N GLY A 72 -4.75 -5.61 14.56
CA GLY A 72 -3.60 -6.32 14.03
C GLY A 72 -2.32 -5.52 14.13
N GLN A 73 -1.25 -6.24 13.88
CA GLN A 73 0.08 -5.68 13.75
C GLN A 73 0.72 -6.26 12.51
N PHE A 74 1.21 -5.39 11.63
CA PHE A 74 1.87 -5.78 10.39
C PHE A 74 3.21 -5.08 10.29
N SER A 75 4.26 -5.82 9.97
CA SER A 75 5.56 -5.25 9.68
C SER A 75 5.79 -5.31 8.18
N PRO A 76 5.75 -4.18 7.46
CA PRO A 76 6.13 -4.13 6.05
C PRO A 76 7.64 -4.33 5.87
N ASN A 77 8.42 -4.06 6.92
CA ASN A 77 9.87 -4.22 6.91
C ASN A 77 10.39 -4.59 8.31
N MET A 78 10.91 -5.80 8.47
CA MET A 78 11.45 -6.26 9.76
C MET A 78 12.84 -5.69 10.13
N GLY A 79 13.45 -4.84 9.29
CA GLY A 79 14.73 -4.20 9.61
C GLY A 79 15.90 -5.19 9.80
N LEU A 80 15.86 -6.32 9.09
CA LEU A 80 16.86 -7.39 9.20
C LEU A 80 18.20 -7.06 8.53
N SER A 81 18.26 -5.98 7.75
CA SER A 81 19.46 -5.47 7.09
C SER A 81 19.80 -4.07 7.59
N SER A 82 21.08 -3.71 7.61
CA SER A 82 21.55 -2.38 8.02
C SER A 82 20.98 -1.21 7.18
N ALA A 83 20.54 -1.48 5.95
CA ALA A 83 19.92 -0.49 5.07
C ALA A 83 18.44 -0.20 5.40
N ASN A 84 17.80 -1.01 6.24
CA ASN A 84 16.37 -1.00 6.46
C ASN A 84 16.02 -0.80 7.93
N ASN A 85 15.09 0.11 8.20
CA ASN A 85 14.56 0.29 9.54
C ASN A 85 13.37 -0.64 9.76
N LEU A 86 13.24 -1.10 11.01
CA LEU A 86 12.05 -1.81 11.45
C LEU A 86 10.87 -0.84 11.45
N GLU A 87 9.82 -1.20 10.71
CA GLU A 87 8.53 -0.54 10.72
C GLU A 87 7.49 -1.52 11.27
N VAL A 88 6.68 -1.03 12.21
CA VAL A 88 5.61 -1.82 12.85
C VAL A 88 4.33 -1.01 12.77
N ASP A 89 3.37 -1.54 12.03
CA ASP A 89 2.07 -0.91 11.84
C ASP A 89 1.08 -1.58 12.78
N SER A 90 0.64 -0.86 13.80
CA SER A 90 -0.42 -1.35 14.68
C SER A 90 -1.74 -0.73 14.23
N TYR A 91 -2.77 -1.54 14.02
CA TYR A 91 -4.04 -1.07 13.50
C TYR A 91 -5.24 -1.68 14.19
N MET A 92 -6.34 -0.95 14.11
CA MET A 92 -7.66 -1.42 14.48
C MET A 92 -8.69 -0.84 13.54
N GLY A 93 -9.81 -1.52 13.40
CA GLY A 93 -10.89 -1.04 12.58
C GLY A 93 -12.16 -1.86 12.68
N PHE A 94 -13.11 -1.47 11.87
CA PHE A 94 -14.42 -2.10 11.77
C PHE A 94 -14.78 -2.24 10.31
N LYS A 95 -15.05 -3.47 9.88
CA LYS A 95 -15.53 -3.79 8.53
C LYS A 95 -16.92 -4.40 8.60
N ARG A 96 -17.83 -3.90 7.77
CA ARG A 96 -19.19 -4.41 7.70
C ARG A 96 -19.64 -4.59 6.27
N PRO A 97 -19.67 -5.83 5.77
CA PRO A 97 -20.38 -6.15 4.54
C PRO A 97 -21.89 -6.13 4.82
N PHE A 98 -22.66 -5.53 3.92
CA PHE A 98 -24.12 -5.67 3.89
C PHE A 98 -24.51 -6.84 2.97
N ASP A 99 -23.81 -6.96 1.84
CA ASP A 99 -23.88 -8.09 0.92
C ASP A 99 -22.52 -8.27 0.21
N GLN A 100 -22.51 -9.01 -0.91
CA GLN A 100 -21.28 -9.28 -1.68
C GLN A 100 -20.76 -8.06 -2.46
N THR A 101 -21.53 -6.99 -2.55
CA THR A 101 -21.30 -5.83 -3.41
C THR A 101 -21.26 -4.51 -2.64
N LEU A 102 -21.88 -4.46 -1.47
CA LEU A 102 -21.96 -3.27 -0.62
C LEU A 102 -21.35 -3.56 0.74
N GLY A 103 -20.42 -2.71 1.14
CA GLY A 103 -19.82 -2.76 2.47
C GLY A 103 -19.04 -1.50 2.76
N TYR A 104 -18.67 -1.31 4.03
CA TYR A 104 -17.76 -0.26 4.42
C TYR A 104 -16.69 -0.79 5.37
N GLU A 105 -15.57 -0.08 5.41
CA GLU A 105 -14.51 -0.29 6.38
C GLU A 105 -14.04 1.08 6.84
N VAL A 106 -13.81 1.21 8.14
CA VAL A 106 -13.12 2.35 8.74
C VAL A 106 -12.08 1.82 9.69
N GLY A 107 -10.96 2.52 9.79
CA GLY A 107 -9.89 2.11 10.67
C GLY A 107 -8.85 3.18 10.88
N MET A 108 -7.92 2.86 11.76
CA MET A 108 -6.73 3.66 11.99
C MET A 108 -5.49 2.77 12.01
N ILE A 109 -4.37 3.37 11.65
CA ILE A 109 -3.04 2.79 11.68
C ILE A 109 -2.16 3.73 12.48
N HIS A 110 -1.39 3.16 13.39
CA HIS A 110 -0.24 3.80 14.00
C HIS A 110 1.02 3.17 13.43
N TYR A 111 1.81 3.97 12.72
CA TYR A 111 3.12 3.56 12.23
C TYR A 111 4.15 3.87 13.30
N SER A 112 4.88 2.84 13.72
CA SER A 112 5.96 2.97 14.69
C SER A 112 7.30 2.58 14.08
N TYR A 113 8.32 3.40 14.31
CA TYR A 113 9.69 3.15 13.92
C TYR A 113 10.56 3.05 15.17
N PRO A 114 10.75 1.86 15.78
CA PRO A 114 11.37 1.73 17.11
C PRO A 114 12.77 2.35 17.26
N LYS A 115 13.54 2.44 16.16
CA LYS A 115 14.87 3.08 16.14
C LYS A 115 14.84 4.55 15.72
N LEU A 116 13.70 5.04 15.23
CA LEU A 116 13.49 6.36 14.66
C LEU A 116 12.12 6.92 15.09
N SER A 117 11.81 6.89 16.39
CA SER A 117 10.48 7.26 16.90
C SER A 117 9.99 8.67 16.53
N PRO A 118 10.84 9.68 16.21
CA PRO A 118 10.34 10.93 15.65
C PRO A 118 9.63 10.80 14.30
N LEU A 119 9.72 9.62 13.64
CA LEU A 119 9.01 9.30 12.41
C LEU A 119 7.63 8.66 12.62
N ASP A 120 7.25 8.43 13.88
CA ASP A 120 5.98 7.83 14.22
C ASP A 120 4.83 8.70 13.70
N SER A 121 3.81 8.04 13.15
CA SER A 121 2.69 8.71 12.49
C SER A 121 1.39 7.97 12.73
N GLN A 122 0.29 8.65 12.43
CA GLN A 122 -1.05 8.09 12.51
C GLN A 122 -1.77 8.32 11.21
N GLU A 123 -2.58 7.35 10.81
CA GLU A 123 -3.41 7.44 9.63
C GLU A 123 -4.79 6.88 9.89
N PHE A 124 -5.80 7.67 9.55
CA PHE A 124 -7.19 7.25 9.53
C PHE A 124 -7.59 6.95 8.11
N TYR A 125 -8.35 5.89 7.89
CA TYR A 125 -8.89 5.59 6.59
C TYR A 125 -10.34 5.14 6.71
N GLY A 126 -11.06 5.33 5.62
CA GLY A 126 -12.41 4.84 5.46
C GLY A 126 -12.71 4.62 4.01
N GLY A 127 -13.64 3.71 3.73
CA GLY A 127 -14.09 3.54 2.37
C GLY A 127 -15.25 2.58 2.23
N LEU A 128 -15.69 2.45 0.99
CA LEU A 128 -16.86 1.73 0.58
C LEU A 128 -16.49 0.73 -0.51
N ASN A 129 -17.07 -0.46 -0.42
CA ASN A 129 -17.20 -1.35 -1.56
C ASN A 129 -18.59 -1.10 -2.18
N LEU A 130 -18.64 -0.89 -3.49
CA LEU A 130 -19.86 -0.72 -4.25
C LEU A 130 -19.76 -1.45 -5.59
N LEU A 131 -20.56 -2.50 -5.76
CA LEU A 131 -20.62 -3.31 -6.98
C LEU A 131 -19.26 -3.87 -7.40
N GLY A 132 -18.47 -4.31 -6.41
CA GLY A 132 -17.11 -4.82 -6.62
C GLY A 132 -16.05 -3.74 -6.86
N ASN A 133 -16.43 -2.46 -6.86
CA ASN A 133 -15.49 -1.34 -6.92
C ASN A 133 -15.19 -0.84 -5.51
N ARG A 134 -13.98 -0.36 -5.28
CA ARG A 134 -13.54 0.17 -4.00
C ARG A 134 -13.30 1.67 -4.11
N PHE A 135 -13.88 2.43 -3.20
CA PHE A 135 -13.63 3.86 -3.05
C PHE A 135 -13.18 4.12 -1.62
N GLY A 136 -12.17 4.97 -1.44
CA GLY A 136 -11.70 5.26 -0.10
C GLY A 136 -11.02 6.60 0.02
N VAL A 137 -10.85 6.99 1.28
CA VAL A 137 -10.15 8.19 1.71
C VAL A 137 -9.23 7.84 2.85
N SER A 138 -8.09 8.52 2.96
CA SER A 138 -7.26 8.48 4.15
C SER A 138 -6.70 9.86 4.51
N PHE A 139 -6.37 10.00 5.79
CA PHE A 139 -5.79 11.19 6.37
C PHE A 139 -4.62 10.76 7.25
N SER A 140 -3.39 11.15 6.89
CA SER A 140 -2.21 10.89 7.71
C SER A 140 -1.73 12.17 8.39
N ASN A 141 -1.16 12.00 9.57
CA ASN A 141 -0.38 13.02 10.26
C ASN A 141 1.04 12.48 10.42
N ASP A 142 1.84 12.75 9.41
CA ASP A 142 3.25 12.46 9.36
C ASP A 142 4.07 13.56 10.07
N PRO A 143 5.27 13.24 10.56
CA PRO A 143 6.16 14.27 11.08
C PRO A 143 6.43 15.33 10.01
N ASP A 144 6.08 16.57 10.32
CA ASP A 144 6.20 17.74 9.42
C ASP A 144 5.37 17.65 8.13
N ARG A 145 4.37 16.75 8.04
CA ARG A 145 3.49 16.67 6.88
C ARG A 145 2.10 16.10 7.20
N GLN A 146 1.06 16.64 6.58
CA GLN A 146 -0.29 16.08 6.63
C GLN A 146 -0.73 15.68 5.24
N ASP A 147 -1.19 14.44 5.09
CA ASP A 147 -1.62 13.93 3.79
C ASP A 147 -3.13 13.64 3.78
N SER A 148 -3.75 13.87 2.62
CA SER A 148 -5.14 13.48 2.36
C SER A 148 -5.18 12.74 1.03
N THR A 149 -5.55 11.47 1.07
CA THR A 149 -5.56 10.59 -0.10
C THR A 149 -6.99 10.24 -0.49
N LEU A 150 -7.26 10.25 -1.79
CA LEU A 150 -8.43 9.67 -2.43
C LEU A 150 -7.99 8.47 -3.25
N PHE A 151 -8.74 7.38 -3.17
CA PHE A 151 -8.47 6.16 -3.90
C PHE A 151 -9.74 5.59 -4.54
N ALA A 152 -9.59 5.11 -5.78
CA ALA A 152 -10.61 4.37 -6.48
C ALA A 152 -9.98 3.14 -7.15
N ASP A 153 -10.58 1.97 -6.95
CA ASP A 153 -10.25 0.74 -7.68
C ASP A 153 -11.53 0.22 -8.32
N LEU A 154 -11.52 0.19 -9.65
CA LEU A 154 -12.64 -0.15 -10.50
C LEU A 154 -12.61 -1.64 -10.89
N GLY A 155 -12.24 -2.50 -9.94
CA GLY A 155 -12.14 -3.95 -10.12
C GLY A 155 -13.48 -4.66 -10.35
N GLY A 156 -14.61 -4.02 -10.05
CA GLY A 156 -15.94 -4.61 -10.24
C GLY A 156 -16.28 -4.88 -11.71
N THR A 157 -15.69 -4.11 -12.62
CA THR A 157 -15.75 -4.35 -14.06
C THR A 157 -14.36 -4.31 -14.66
N GLN A 158 -13.93 -5.41 -15.27
CA GLN A 158 -12.62 -5.51 -15.92
C GLN A 158 -12.78 -5.74 -17.44
N PRO A 159 -13.06 -4.69 -18.23
CA PRO A 159 -13.07 -4.80 -19.68
C PRO A 159 -11.75 -5.41 -20.17
N PHE A 160 -11.85 -6.46 -20.98
CA PHE A 160 -10.69 -7.21 -21.49
C PHE A 160 -9.78 -7.83 -20.41
N GLY A 161 -10.29 -8.00 -19.19
CA GLY A 161 -9.53 -8.51 -18.05
C GLY A 161 -8.49 -7.51 -17.52
N ILE A 162 -8.72 -6.21 -17.71
CA ILE A 162 -7.86 -5.13 -17.21
C ILE A 162 -8.54 -4.47 -16.02
N GLY A 163 -7.87 -4.49 -14.87
CA GLY A 163 -8.23 -3.69 -13.71
C GLY A 163 -7.70 -2.26 -13.84
N VAL A 164 -8.40 -1.30 -13.26
CA VAL A 164 -7.99 0.11 -13.23
C VAL A 164 -8.10 0.62 -11.80
N SER A 165 -7.03 1.21 -11.29
CA SER A 165 -7.06 1.95 -10.03
C SER A 165 -6.42 3.33 -10.17
N MET A 166 -6.86 4.24 -9.32
CA MET A 166 -6.46 5.64 -9.32
C MET A 166 -6.24 6.09 -7.88
N LYS A 167 -5.22 6.91 -7.70
CA LYS A 167 -4.88 7.54 -6.43
C LYS A 167 -4.56 9.00 -6.66
N TYR A 168 -5.02 9.84 -5.75
CA TYR A 168 -4.69 11.27 -5.70
C TYR A 168 -4.44 11.65 -4.26
N THR A 169 -3.27 12.21 -3.96
CA THR A 169 -2.90 12.62 -2.61
C THR A 169 -2.53 14.10 -2.61
N THR A 170 -3.02 14.83 -1.61
CA THR A 170 -2.56 16.19 -1.31
C THR A 170 -1.68 16.14 -0.07
N HIS A 171 -0.56 16.85 -0.14
CA HIS A 171 0.47 16.91 0.88
C HIS A 171 0.59 18.34 1.39
N GLN A 172 0.37 18.55 2.68
CA GLN A 172 0.57 19.83 3.36
C GLN A 172 1.85 19.74 4.20
N LEU A 173 2.87 20.51 3.84
CA LEU A 173 4.12 20.57 4.58
C LEU A 173 3.95 21.43 5.84
N GLY A 174 4.45 20.95 6.97
CA GLY A 174 4.51 21.71 8.22
C GLY A 174 5.50 22.87 8.13
N THR A 175 6.62 22.64 7.42
CA THR A 175 7.62 23.66 7.10
C THR A 175 7.70 23.85 5.58
N PRO A 176 7.39 25.05 5.05
CA PRO A 176 7.51 25.31 3.62
C PRO A 176 8.94 25.10 3.11
N THR A 177 9.08 24.39 1.99
CA THR A 177 10.39 24.13 1.37
C THR A 177 10.76 25.26 0.42
N ALA A 178 11.97 25.79 0.54
CA ALA A 178 12.50 26.82 -0.35
C ALA A 178 12.86 26.21 -1.71
N VAL A 179 12.42 26.86 -2.79
CA VAL A 179 12.69 26.52 -4.18
C VAL A 179 13.12 27.77 -4.94
N GLU A 180 13.62 27.63 -6.17
CA GLU A 180 14.11 28.77 -6.97
C GLU A 180 13.04 29.87 -7.14
N GLY A 181 11.77 29.48 -7.29
CA GLY A 181 10.64 30.39 -7.49
C GLY A 181 9.94 30.88 -6.20
N GLY A 182 10.40 30.51 -5.01
CA GLY A 182 9.78 30.90 -3.74
C GLY A 182 9.72 29.79 -2.70
N TYR A 183 8.54 29.54 -2.13
CA TYR A 183 8.33 28.51 -1.12
C TYR A 183 7.13 27.64 -1.49
N ILE A 184 7.27 26.35 -1.27
CA ILE A 184 6.21 25.35 -1.46
C ILE A 184 5.74 24.90 -0.09
N SER A 185 4.49 25.20 0.24
CA SER A 185 3.84 24.74 1.48
C SER A 185 2.93 23.53 1.25
N SER A 186 2.54 23.24 0.01
CA SER A 186 1.73 22.08 -0.34
C SER A 186 1.98 21.65 -1.78
N PHE A 187 1.75 20.37 -2.06
CA PHE A 187 1.75 19.81 -3.41
C PHE A 187 0.78 18.64 -3.49
N SER A 188 0.50 18.15 -4.69
CA SER A 188 -0.27 16.93 -4.88
C SER A 188 0.45 15.93 -5.77
N ASP A 189 0.20 14.65 -5.53
CA ASP A 189 0.65 13.55 -6.38
C ASP A 189 -0.52 12.68 -6.81
N TRP A 190 -0.32 11.93 -7.89
CA TRP A 190 -1.33 11.03 -8.41
C TRP A 190 -0.71 9.83 -9.11
N SER A 191 -1.51 8.77 -9.25
CA SER A 191 -1.15 7.60 -10.03
C SER A 191 -2.38 6.94 -10.63
N VAL A 192 -2.25 6.44 -11.86
CA VAL A 192 -3.21 5.53 -12.50
C VAL A 192 -2.49 4.22 -12.77
N GLN A 193 -3.10 3.11 -12.34
CA GLN A 193 -2.58 1.76 -12.56
C GLN A 193 -3.56 0.97 -13.44
N PHE A 194 -3.00 0.28 -14.41
CA PHE A 194 -3.66 -0.77 -15.18
C PHE A 194 -3.06 -2.12 -14.79
N SER A 195 -3.89 -3.04 -14.30
CA SER A 195 -3.46 -4.35 -13.84
C SER A 195 -4.04 -5.47 -14.70
N ARG A 196 -3.25 -6.51 -14.96
CA ARG A 196 -3.71 -7.72 -15.65
C ARG A 196 -2.96 -8.95 -15.18
N ALA A 197 -3.69 -9.96 -14.72
CA ALA A 197 -3.14 -11.27 -14.44
C ALA A 197 -2.83 -12.01 -15.76
N TRP A 198 -1.61 -12.54 -15.88
CA TRP A 198 -1.14 -13.31 -17.03
C TRP A 198 -0.31 -14.51 -16.58
N LYS A 199 -0.86 -15.72 -16.74
CA LYS A 199 -0.21 -17.00 -16.41
C LYS A 199 0.37 -17.06 -14.99
N GLY A 200 -0.37 -16.53 -14.00
CA GLY A 200 0.06 -16.49 -12.60
C GLY A 200 1.08 -15.40 -12.28
N VAL A 201 1.27 -14.43 -13.18
CA VAL A 201 2.03 -13.20 -12.95
C VAL A 201 1.07 -12.03 -13.06
N ASP A 202 1.03 -11.17 -12.05
CA ASP A 202 0.32 -9.91 -12.08
C ASP A 202 1.20 -8.87 -12.77
N LEU A 203 0.71 -8.32 -13.87
CA LEU A 203 1.37 -7.27 -14.64
C LEU A 203 0.69 -5.95 -14.36
N ASP A 204 1.45 -4.98 -13.87
CA ASP A 204 0.99 -3.62 -13.60
C ASP A 204 1.73 -2.61 -14.48
N LEU A 205 0.96 -1.74 -15.15
CA LEU A 205 1.44 -0.53 -15.78
C LEU A 205 0.93 0.66 -14.98
N ILE A 206 1.84 1.45 -14.41
CA ILE A 206 1.51 2.57 -13.55
C ILE A 206 2.05 3.84 -14.18
N TYR A 207 1.20 4.84 -14.37
CA TYR A 207 1.62 6.19 -14.71
C TYR A 207 1.34 7.11 -13.53
N SER A 208 2.35 7.84 -13.08
CA SER A 208 2.28 8.71 -11.90
C SER A 208 2.96 10.04 -12.15
N GLY A 209 2.61 11.04 -11.37
CA GLY A 209 3.28 12.34 -11.37
C GLY A 209 2.83 13.20 -10.19
N SER A 210 3.29 14.45 -10.16
CA SER A 210 2.89 15.42 -9.15
C SER A 210 2.61 16.79 -9.76
N SER A 211 2.13 17.72 -8.93
CA SER A 211 2.01 19.13 -9.27
C SER A 211 3.35 19.86 -9.31
N LEU A 212 4.44 19.21 -8.89
CA LEU A 212 5.79 19.75 -8.89
C LEU A 212 6.49 19.36 -10.19
N SER A 213 7.44 20.20 -10.63
CA SER A 213 8.29 19.87 -11.78
C SER A 213 9.62 20.61 -11.74
N GLY A 214 10.66 20.04 -12.37
CA GLY A 214 11.96 20.68 -12.48
C GLY A 214 12.58 20.99 -11.10
N GLY A 215 12.96 22.25 -10.86
CA GLY A 215 13.59 22.67 -9.60
C GLY A 215 12.69 22.53 -8.36
N ASP A 216 11.37 22.54 -8.56
CA ASP A 216 10.38 22.42 -7.49
C ASP A 216 10.33 21.01 -6.91
N CYS A 217 10.85 20.01 -7.62
CA CYS A 217 10.92 18.63 -7.16
C CYS A 217 11.81 18.43 -5.92
N SER A 218 12.61 19.43 -5.54
CA SER A 218 13.33 19.43 -4.27
C SER A 218 12.40 19.45 -3.04
N ALA A 219 11.15 19.90 -3.20
CA ALA A 219 10.12 19.88 -2.16
C ALA A 219 9.32 18.56 -2.10
N TYR A 220 9.57 17.64 -3.03
CA TYR A 220 8.79 16.41 -3.14
C TYR A 220 9.12 15.43 -2.01
N SER A 221 8.08 14.98 -1.31
CA SER A 221 8.19 13.94 -0.28
C SER A 221 7.08 12.87 -0.38
N GLY A 222 6.29 12.87 -1.45
CA GLY A 222 5.10 12.01 -1.61
C GLY A 222 5.40 10.52 -1.77
N HIS A 223 4.36 9.75 -2.11
CA HIS A 223 4.45 8.28 -2.15
C HIS A 223 4.97 7.71 -3.47
N ASN A 224 4.89 8.47 -4.57
CA ASN A 224 5.51 8.06 -5.84
C ASN A 224 7.04 8.06 -5.71
N SER A 225 7.71 7.18 -6.47
CA SER A 225 9.17 7.04 -6.45
C SER A 225 9.90 8.20 -7.13
N GLN A 226 9.19 9.02 -7.91
CA GLN A 226 9.69 10.21 -8.59
C GLN A 226 8.66 11.33 -8.48
N CYS A 227 9.17 12.56 -8.44
CA CYS A 227 8.36 13.78 -8.41
C CYS A 227 7.64 14.03 -9.75
N ASP A 228 8.41 13.96 -10.84
CA ASP A 228 7.93 14.17 -12.20
C ASP A 228 7.23 12.93 -12.76
N GLY A 229 6.68 13.07 -13.98
CA GLY A 229 6.02 11.99 -14.71
C GLY A 229 6.87 10.72 -14.81
N LEU A 230 6.35 9.61 -14.28
CA LEU A 230 7.00 8.30 -14.29
C LEU A 230 6.05 7.23 -14.81
N LEU A 231 6.55 6.44 -15.76
CA LEU A 231 5.93 5.20 -16.19
C LEU A 231 6.65 4.01 -15.53
N THR A 232 5.93 3.28 -14.67
CA THR A 232 6.44 2.09 -13.98
C THR A 232 5.80 0.84 -14.55
N LEU A 233 6.63 -0.17 -14.83
CA LEU A 233 6.21 -1.53 -15.15
C LEU A 233 6.57 -2.43 -13.97
N LYS A 234 5.58 -3.12 -13.42
CA LYS A 234 5.78 -4.08 -12.34
C LYS A 234 5.23 -5.44 -12.76
N ALA A 235 5.99 -6.49 -12.47
CA ALA A 235 5.57 -7.87 -12.63
C ALA A 235 5.76 -8.56 -11.28
N ALA A 236 4.67 -9.05 -10.71
CA ALA A 236 4.66 -9.74 -9.44
C ALA A 236 4.09 -11.14 -9.59
N ARG A 237 4.61 -12.10 -8.83
CA ARG A 237 4.04 -13.43 -8.72
C ARG A 237 3.98 -13.79 -7.25
N SER A 238 2.78 -14.01 -6.73
CA SER A 238 2.67 -14.61 -5.40
C SER A 238 3.11 -16.07 -5.48
N PHE A 239 4.01 -16.46 -4.59
CA PHE A 239 4.44 -17.86 -4.44
C PHE A 239 3.63 -18.60 -3.36
N TYR A 240 2.67 -17.91 -2.74
CA TYR A 240 1.84 -18.35 -1.63
C TYR A 240 0.47 -17.69 -1.67
#